data_AF-A0AAD1RNV8-F1
#
_entry.id   AF-A0AAD1RNV8-F1
#
_cell.length_a   1.000
_cell.length_b   1.000
_cell.length_c   1.000
_cell.angle_alpha   90.00
_cell.angle_beta   90.00
_cell.angle_gamma   90.00
#
_symmetry.space_group_name_H-M   'P 1'
#
loop_
_entity.id
_entity.type
_entity.pdbx_description
1 polymer ?
#
loop_
_entity_poly.entity_id
_entity_poly.type
_entity_poly.pdbx_seq_one_letter_code
_entity_poly.pdbx_strand_id
1 'polypeptide(L)'
;MEEGTLNKGLSFIPTPHIEWHQYDVSLYKFFRQLKLRAFFSTDQHNSCTAAESTDNTAQITQGDLYEEGNMETVGHYISESGPRTVLSLDTGLKPKSTFTPHNINTSIDIFTNLVKKDIYKLRRKHQYTHGYQRKSINFTKQDWLNINNLKKDASIIIKPADKGGALVIMDHTYYTKEIETQLMDNTNYLLISQDPTHNLKRTLDKLNQWALSKNIISDGEYKYMNLKYPRIPVFYTLPKIHKNPLFPPGRPIVSGTGSIFQHPTEILDKFLIKYVPLQRSYLKDTTTFLTLLADIQIPP
;
A
#
# COMPACT_ATOMS: atom_id res chain seq x y z
N MET A 1 13.32 16.19 34.06
CA MET A 1 11.87 16.56 34.04
C MET A 1 11.10 15.89 32.89
N GLU A 2 11.76 15.16 31.97
CA GLU A 2 11.14 14.48 30.82
C GLU A 2 10.87 12.97 31.03
N GLU A 3 11.45 12.36 32.07
CA GLU A 3 11.32 10.92 32.37
C GLU A 3 9.89 10.50 32.77
N GLY A 4 9.11 11.42 33.36
CA GLY A 4 7.76 11.12 33.82
C GLY A 4 6.77 10.77 32.70
N THR A 5 7.02 11.26 31.48
CA THR A 5 6.18 10.97 30.32
C THR A 5 6.56 9.63 29.66
N LEU A 6 7.85 9.28 29.68
CA LEU A 6 8.39 8.03 29.11
C LEU A 6 8.04 6.79 29.97
N ASN A 7 7.93 6.96 31.29
CA ASN A 7 7.63 5.87 32.23
C ASN A 7 6.17 5.36 32.20
N LYS A 8 5.27 5.98 31.41
CA LYS A 8 3.85 5.58 31.35
C LYS A 8 3.58 4.30 30.52
N GLY A 9 4.56 3.78 29.79
CA GLY A 9 4.54 2.45 29.15
C GLY A 9 3.51 2.22 28.02
N LEU A 10 3.55 1.01 27.43
CA LEU A 10 2.68 0.54 26.32
C LEU A 10 1.39 -0.17 26.78
N SER A 11 1.09 -0.23 28.08
CA SER A 11 -0.07 -0.90 28.66
C SER A 11 -1.41 -0.16 28.45
N PHE A 12 -1.51 0.62 27.38
CA PHE A 12 -2.57 1.59 27.17
C PHE A 12 -3.39 1.26 25.91
N ILE A 13 -4.70 1.06 26.10
CA ILE A 13 -5.67 1.05 25.01
C ILE A 13 -6.21 2.49 24.89
N PRO A 14 -5.91 3.22 23.80
CA PRO A 14 -6.42 4.56 23.61
C PRO A 14 -7.93 4.57 23.56
N THR A 15 -8.55 5.41 24.41
CA THR A 15 -9.95 5.79 24.22
C THR A 15 -10.04 6.53 22.89
N PRO A 16 -10.88 6.10 21.94
CA PRO A 16 -10.83 6.62 20.59
C PRO A 16 -11.14 8.11 20.58
N HIS A 17 -10.15 8.90 20.15
CA HIS A 17 -10.39 10.27 19.76
C HIS A 17 -11.17 10.24 18.45
N ILE A 18 -12.39 10.79 18.44
CA ILE A 18 -13.20 10.87 17.22
C ILE A 18 -12.55 11.93 16.33
N GLU A 19 -11.71 11.48 15.39
CA GLU A 19 -11.20 12.33 14.32
C GLU A 19 -12.30 12.48 13.26
N TRP A 20 -13.03 13.60 13.32
CA TRP A 20 -14.16 13.87 12.44
C TRP A 20 -13.80 13.80 10.95
N HIS A 21 -12.56 14.15 10.58
CA HIS A 21 -12.07 14.00 9.21
C HIS A 21 -12.07 12.54 8.73
N GLN A 22 -11.60 11.60 9.57
CA GLN A 22 -11.63 10.18 9.23
C GLN A 22 -13.06 9.64 9.12
N TYR A 23 -13.98 10.14 9.96
CA TYR A 23 -15.40 9.84 9.84
C TYR A 23 -15.98 10.35 8.52
N ASP A 24 -15.69 11.58 8.12
CA ASP A 24 -16.17 12.15 6.85
C ASP A 24 -15.66 11.33 5.65
N VAL A 25 -14.39 10.93 5.67
CA VAL A 25 -13.80 10.05 4.64
C VAL A 25 -14.49 8.68 4.63
N SER A 26 -14.77 8.11 5.80
CA SER A 26 -15.40 6.80 5.94
C SER A 26 -16.86 6.84 5.47
N LEU A 27 -17.60 7.89 5.82
CA LEU A 27 -18.97 8.13 5.34
C LEU A 27 -19.01 8.31 3.83
N TYR A 28 -18.09 9.10 3.27
CA TYR A 28 -17.96 9.23 1.83
C TYR A 28 -17.77 7.88 1.15
N LYS A 29 -16.85 7.03 1.65
CA LYS A 29 -16.61 5.68 1.11
C LYS A 29 -17.85 4.81 1.21
N PHE A 30 -18.52 4.82 2.36
CA PHE A 30 -19.74 4.04 2.58
C PHE A 30 -20.86 4.44 1.62
N PHE A 31 -21.20 5.73 1.54
CA PHE A 31 -22.24 6.22 0.63
C PHE A 31 -21.88 5.97 -0.82
N ARG A 32 -20.61 6.16 -1.20
CA ARG A 32 -20.12 5.83 -2.54
C ARG A 32 -20.31 4.35 -2.86
N GLN A 33 -19.97 3.45 -1.94
CA GLN A 33 -20.15 2.01 -2.13
C GLN A 33 -21.63 1.63 -2.27
N LEU A 34 -22.49 2.24 -1.48
CA LEU A 34 -23.93 2.02 -1.53
C LEU A 34 -24.53 2.49 -2.86
N LYS A 35 -24.11 3.67 -3.35
CA LYS A 35 -24.46 4.18 -4.69
C LYS A 35 -23.97 3.25 -5.80
N LEU A 36 -22.71 2.83 -5.75
CA LEU A 36 -22.15 1.91 -6.75
C LEU A 36 -22.92 0.58 -6.79
N ARG A 37 -23.22 0.00 -5.63
CA ARG A 37 -24.03 -1.23 -5.56
C ARG A 37 -25.39 -1.03 -6.20
N ALA A 38 -26.11 0.03 -5.84
CA ALA A 38 -27.43 0.29 -6.41
C ALA A 38 -27.41 0.46 -7.93
N PHE A 39 -26.42 1.20 -8.46
CA PHE A 39 -26.27 1.42 -9.91
C PHE A 39 -26.04 0.11 -10.67
N PHE A 40 -25.12 -0.74 -10.20
CA PHE A 40 -24.85 -2.01 -10.88
C PHE A 40 -25.90 -3.09 -10.60
N SER A 41 -26.72 -2.94 -9.54
CA SER A 41 -27.87 -3.82 -9.29
C SER A 41 -29.06 -3.52 -10.21
N THR A 42 -29.25 -2.28 -10.66
CA THR A 42 -30.33 -1.93 -11.60
C THR A 42 -30.07 -2.37 -13.03
N ASP A 43 -28.79 -2.42 -13.45
CA ASP A 43 -28.42 -2.84 -14.81
C ASP A 43 -28.63 -4.33 -15.08
N GLN A 44 -28.68 -5.19 -14.05
CA GLN A 44 -28.97 -6.62 -14.23
C GLN A 44 -30.45 -6.92 -14.52
N HIS A 45 -31.37 -6.00 -14.25
CA HIS A 45 -32.80 -6.18 -14.54
C HIS A 45 -33.25 -5.62 -15.90
N ASN A 46 -32.48 -4.70 -16.50
CA ASN A 46 -32.83 -4.10 -17.81
C ASN A 46 -32.28 -4.86 -19.02
N SER A 47 -31.51 -5.94 -18.82
CA SER A 47 -31.10 -6.86 -19.90
C SER A 47 -32.02 -8.09 -20.03
N CYS A 48 -33.09 -8.20 -19.25
CA CYS A 48 -34.02 -9.34 -19.26
C CYS A 48 -35.43 -8.94 -19.73
N THR A 49 -35.55 -8.23 -20.85
CA THR A 49 -36.80 -8.16 -21.63
C THR A 49 -36.50 -7.97 -23.12
N ALA A 50 -35.82 -8.94 -23.73
CA ALA A 50 -35.91 -9.25 -25.17
C ALA A 50 -35.06 -10.50 -25.48
N ALA A 51 -35.71 -11.66 -25.44
CA ALA A 51 -35.45 -12.89 -26.21
C ALA A 51 -35.75 -14.12 -25.36
N GLU A 52 -36.94 -14.69 -25.56
CA GLU A 52 -37.20 -16.10 -25.31
C GLU A 52 -36.36 -16.94 -26.28
N SER A 53 -35.50 -17.82 -25.78
CA SER A 53 -35.50 -19.27 -26.07
C SER A 53 -34.21 -19.93 -25.58
N THR A 54 -34.42 -20.85 -24.63
CA THR A 54 -33.64 -22.06 -24.31
C THR A 54 -32.12 -21.98 -24.33
N ASP A 55 -31.49 -22.01 -23.15
CA ASP A 55 -30.56 -23.09 -22.85
C ASP A 55 -30.22 -23.25 -21.36
N ASN A 56 -29.80 -24.45 -21.04
CA ASN A 56 -29.79 -25.09 -19.73
C ASN A 56 -28.92 -24.41 -18.66
N THR A 57 -29.47 -24.45 -17.45
CA THR A 57 -28.92 -24.02 -16.17
C THR A 57 -27.68 -24.83 -15.77
N ALA A 58 -26.58 -24.16 -15.44
CA ALA A 58 -25.59 -24.66 -14.49
C ALA A 58 -25.25 -23.52 -13.50
N GLN A 59 -25.66 -23.71 -12.24
CA GLN A 59 -25.33 -22.83 -11.13
C GLN A 59 -23.88 -23.08 -10.69
N ILE A 60 -23.10 -22.02 -10.49
CA ILE A 60 -21.81 -22.09 -9.80
C ILE A 60 -21.92 -21.28 -8.51
N THR A 61 -21.86 -22.02 -7.40
CA THR A 61 -21.74 -21.53 -6.03
C THR A 61 -20.31 -21.05 -5.73
N GLN A 62 -20.22 -20.22 -4.71
CA GLN A 62 -19.02 -19.60 -4.18
C GLN A 62 -18.08 -20.68 -3.57
N GLY A 63 -17.25 -21.31 -4.40
CA GLY A 63 -16.35 -22.40 -4.01
C GLY A 63 -15.08 -22.56 -4.85
N ASP A 64 -14.99 -21.97 -6.05
CA ASP A 64 -13.89 -22.26 -6.99
C ASP A 64 -12.94 -21.07 -7.16
N LEU A 65 -12.05 -20.89 -6.19
CA LEU A 65 -10.75 -20.25 -6.36
C LEU A 65 -9.75 -21.28 -5.85
N TYR A 66 -8.70 -21.55 -6.63
CA TYR A 66 -7.70 -22.62 -6.47
C TYR A 66 -8.09 -23.97 -7.11
N GLU A 67 -8.24 -23.99 -8.43
CA GLU A 67 -7.94 -25.21 -9.19
C GLU A 67 -6.42 -25.34 -9.39
N GLU A 68 -5.92 -26.53 -9.07
CA GLU A 68 -4.56 -26.99 -9.31
C GLU A 68 -4.23 -26.87 -10.81
N GLY A 69 -3.30 -25.98 -11.14
CA GLY A 69 -2.75 -25.87 -12.48
C GLY A 69 -1.93 -27.11 -12.81
N ASN A 70 -2.50 -27.95 -13.67
CA ASN A 70 -1.90 -29.15 -14.23
C ASN A 70 -0.51 -28.85 -14.85
N MET A 71 0.49 -29.64 -14.50
CA MET A 71 1.94 -29.37 -14.66
C MET A 71 2.48 -29.55 -16.08
N GLU A 72 1.63 -29.71 -17.11
CA GLU A 72 2.05 -30.10 -18.46
C GLU A 72 2.01 -28.98 -19.52
N THR A 73 1.34 -27.85 -19.29
CA THR A 73 1.14 -26.81 -20.32
C THR A 73 2.26 -25.77 -20.45
N VAL A 74 3.28 -25.81 -19.60
CA VAL A 74 4.39 -24.83 -19.62
C VAL A 74 5.59 -25.33 -20.47
N GLY A 75 5.64 -26.61 -20.82
CA GLY A 75 6.76 -27.25 -21.51
C GLY A 75 6.90 -26.99 -23.02
N HIS A 76 6.09 -26.11 -23.63
CA HIS A 76 6.04 -25.97 -25.11
C HIS A 76 6.36 -24.58 -25.68
N TYR A 77 6.93 -23.67 -24.90
CA TYR A 77 7.19 -22.29 -25.35
C TYR A 77 8.64 -21.95 -25.70
N ILE A 78 9.45 -22.94 -26.07
CA ILE A 78 10.75 -22.66 -26.72
C ILE A 78 10.88 -23.55 -27.97
N SER A 79 10.27 -23.12 -29.07
CA SER A 79 10.72 -23.48 -30.42
C SER A 79 11.10 -22.19 -31.15
N GLU A 80 12.31 -22.14 -31.72
CA GLU A 80 12.92 -20.94 -32.33
C GLU A 80 12.35 -20.58 -33.72
N SER A 81 11.14 -21.04 -34.06
CA SER A 81 10.61 -20.89 -35.43
C SER A 81 9.09 -20.84 -35.46
N GLY A 82 8.50 -19.83 -34.83
CA GLY A 82 7.07 -19.51 -34.91
C GLY A 82 6.81 -18.01 -34.66
N PRO A 83 5.66 -17.45 -35.12
CA PRO A 83 5.37 -16.04 -34.94
C PRO A 83 5.37 -15.71 -33.44
N ARG A 84 6.18 -14.71 -33.04
CA ARG A 84 6.25 -14.25 -31.64
C ARG A 84 4.86 -13.81 -31.18
N THR A 85 4.13 -14.69 -30.52
CA THR A 85 2.95 -14.33 -29.75
C THR A 85 3.41 -13.33 -28.69
N VAL A 86 2.97 -12.09 -28.83
CA VAL A 86 3.28 -11.03 -27.88
C VAL A 86 2.66 -11.46 -26.55
N LEU A 87 3.50 -11.78 -25.57
CA LEU A 87 3.08 -12.07 -24.20
C LEU A 87 2.38 -10.82 -23.66
N SER A 88 1.05 -10.84 -23.64
CA SER A 88 0.25 -9.81 -22.99
C SER A 88 0.48 -9.91 -21.49
N LEU A 89 1.02 -8.84 -20.89
CA LEU A 89 1.13 -8.70 -19.44
C LEU A 89 -0.24 -8.34 -18.87
N ASP A 90 -1.28 -9.17 -18.98
CA ASP A 90 -2.53 -8.83 -18.29
C ASP A 90 -2.35 -9.05 -16.77
N THR A 91 -2.04 -7.97 -16.05
CA THR A 91 -1.87 -7.96 -14.59
C THR A 91 -3.15 -7.56 -13.85
N GLY A 92 -4.17 -7.08 -14.56
CA GLY A 92 -5.39 -6.52 -13.98
C GLY A 92 -5.18 -5.19 -13.21
N LEU A 93 -3.98 -4.62 -13.23
CA LEU A 93 -3.67 -3.36 -12.56
C LEU A 93 -4.25 -2.18 -13.35
N LYS A 94 -5.06 -1.37 -12.67
CA LYS A 94 -5.71 -0.19 -13.25
C LYS A 94 -5.85 0.92 -12.22
N PRO A 95 -5.90 2.20 -12.63
CA PRO A 95 -6.15 3.29 -11.70
C PRO A 95 -7.43 3.06 -10.92
N LYS A 96 -7.44 3.50 -9.65
CA LYS A 96 -8.66 3.47 -8.83
C LYS A 96 -9.72 4.35 -9.50
N SER A 97 -10.88 3.76 -9.78
CA SER A 97 -12.00 4.50 -10.37
C SER A 97 -12.47 5.60 -9.42
N THR A 98 -12.61 6.82 -9.95
CA THR A 98 -13.23 7.97 -9.29
C THR A 98 -14.73 8.06 -9.56
N PHE A 99 -15.27 7.16 -10.41
CA PHE A 99 -16.68 7.13 -10.76
C PHE A 99 -17.54 7.02 -9.50
N THR A 100 -18.51 7.91 -9.43
CA THR A 100 -19.58 7.89 -8.44
C THR A 100 -20.87 8.22 -9.18
N PRO A 101 -21.79 7.26 -9.32
CA PRO A 101 -23.04 7.46 -10.05
C PRO A 101 -23.90 8.55 -9.38
N HIS A 102 -24.49 9.41 -10.20
CA HIS A 102 -25.37 10.49 -9.77
C HIS A 102 -26.84 10.07 -9.93
N ASN A 103 -27.70 10.44 -8.98
CA ASN A 103 -29.17 10.33 -9.08
C ASN A 103 -29.71 8.90 -9.35
N ILE A 104 -29.20 7.89 -8.65
CA ILE A 104 -29.59 6.48 -8.89
C ILE A 104 -30.93 6.14 -8.26
N ASN A 105 -31.16 6.60 -7.03
CA ASN A 105 -32.31 6.20 -6.24
C ASN A 105 -32.59 7.24 -5.16
N THR A 106 -33.78 7.84 -5.21
CA THR A 106 -34.23 8.85 -4.25
C THR A 106 -34.15 8.36 -2.80
N SER A 107 -34.46 7.09 -2.54
CA SER A 107 -34.40 6.49 -1.19
C SER A 107 -32.97 6.43 -0.66
N ILE A 108 -31.97 6.19 -1.51
CA ILE A 108 -30.56 6.18 -1.14
C ILE A 108 -30.07 7.58 -0.80
N ASP A 109 -30.49 8.58 -1.57
CA ASP A 109 -30.13 9.97 -1.31
C ASP A 109 -30.83 10.50 -0.04
N ILE A 110 -32.10 10.14 0.18
CA ILE A 110 -32.81 10.43 1.43
C ILE A 110 -32.09 9.79 2.62
N PHE A 111 -31.77 8.49 2.56
CA PHE A 111 -31.04 7.81 3.62
C PHE A 111 -29.68 8.46 3.89
N THR A 112 -28.91 8.76 2.82
CA THR A 112 -27.63 9.46 2.92
C THR A 112 -27.77 10.81 3.65
N ASN A 113 -28.80 11.58 3.32
CA ASN A 113 -29.07 12.87 3.94
C ASN A 113 -29.52 12.74 5.40
N LEU A 114 -30.33 11.73 5.73
CA LEU A 114 -30.74 11.45 7.11
C LEU A 114 -29.55 11.06 7.98
N VAL A 115 -28.70 10.14 7.52
CA VAL A 115 -27.48 9.73 8.24
C VAL A 115 -26.55 10.92 8.44
N LYS A 116 -26.31 11.74 7.40
CA LYS A 116 -25.52 12.97 7.53
C LYS A 116 -26.10 13.93 8.57
N LYS A 117 -27.42 14.10 8.58
CA LYS A 117 -28.12 14.96 9.55
C LYS A 117 -27.99 14.43 10.98
N ASP A 118 -28.12 13.13 11.18
CA ASP A 118 -28.00 12.53 12.51
C ASP A 118 -26.56 12.54 13.02
N ILE A 119 -25.59 12.32 12.14
CA ILE A 119 -24.17 12.49 12.49
C ILE A 119 -23.85 13.95 12.81
N TYR A 120 -24.42 14.91 12.08
CA TYR A 120 -24.28 16.33 12.41
C TYR A 120 -24.88 16.66 13.78
N LYS A 121 -26.07 16.13 14.11
CA LYS A 121 -26.67 16.28 15.45
C LYS A 121 -25.82 15.62 16.53
N LEU A 122 -25.29 14.42 16.29
CA LEU A 122 -24.37 13.73 17.20
C LEU A 122 -23.09 14.55 17.39
N ARG A 123 -22.52 15.11 16.33
CA ARG A 123 -21.36 16.01 16.39
C ARG A 123 -21.66 17.23 17.25
N ARG A 124 -22.81 17.88 17.05
CA ARG A 124 -23.23 19.01 17.89
C ARG A 124 -23.44 18.59 19.34
N LYS A 125 -24.16 17.50 19.59
CA LYS A 125 -24.38 16.97 20.94
C LYS A 125 -23.06 16.65 21.62
N HIS A 126 -22.13 16.00 20.93
CA HIS A 126 -20.76 15.74 21.40
C HIS A 126 -19.98 17.03 21.68
N GLN A 127 -20.16 18.09 20.88
CA GLN A 127 -19.56 19.40 21.16
C GLN A 127 -20.14 20.05 22.43
N TYR A 128 -21.42 19.85 22.74
CA TYR A 128 -22.08 20.43 23.92
C TYR A 128 -21.98 19.56 25.20
N THR A 129 -21.99 18.22 25.10
CA THR A 129 -21.92 17.31 26.26
C THR A 129 -20.51 17.19 26.84
N HIS A 130 -19.48 17.45 26.05
CA HIS A 130 -18.08 17.41 26.51
C HIS A 130 -17.59 18.75 27.07
N GLY A 131 -18.50 19.73 27.24
CA GLY A 131 -18.20 21.01 27.89
C GLY A 131 -18.03 20.94 29.41
N TYR A 132 -18.40 19.85 30.09
CA TYR A 132 -18.40 19.84 31.57
C TYR A 132 -18.10 18.50 32.26
N GLN A 133 -17.65 17.47 31.54
CA GLN A 133 -16.96 16.35 32.18
C GLN A 133 -15.52 16.38 31.73
N ARG A 134 -14.65 16.95 32.59
CA ARG A 134 -13.19 16.82 32.46
C ARG A 134 -12.86 15.33 32.59
N LYS A 135 -13.00 14.59 31.49
CA LYS A 135 -12.32 13.32 31.26
C LYS A 135 -10.89 13.52 31.75
N SER A 136 -10.38 12.62 32.57
CA SER A 136 -8.97 12.64 32.96
C SER A 136 -8.15 12.67 31.68
N ILE A 137 -7.58 13.83 31.36
CA ILE A 137 -6.73 13.97 30.20
C ILE A 137 -5.45 13.24 30.59
N ASN A 138 -5.19 12.07 29.99
CA ASN A 138 -4.07 11.20 30.35
C ASN A 138 -2.69 11.88 30.16
N PHE A 139 -2.69 12.92 29.33
CA PHE A 139 -1.62 13.87 29.16
C PHE A 139 -2.03 15.21 29.72
N THR A 140 -1.24 15.72 30.65
CA THR A 140 -1.42 17.08 31.15
C THR A 140 -1.17 18.08 30.02
N LYS A 141 -1.60 19.33 30.20
CA LYS A 141 -1.23 20.42 29.27
C LYS A 141 0.29 20.52 29.12
N GLN A 142 1.03 20.24 30.19
CA GLN A 142 2.48 20.23 30.20
C GLN A 142 3.05 19.08 29.36
N ASP A 143 2.50 17.87 29.45
CA ASP A 143 2.93 16.75 28.61
C ASP A 143 2.77 17.07 27.12
N TRP A 144 1.65 17.67 26.72
CA TRP A 144 1.44 18.10 25.33
C TRP A 144 2.42 19.18 24.90
N LEU A 145 2.74 20.11 25.79
CA LEU A 145 3.74 21.14 25.54
C LEU A 145 5.12 20.50 25.35
N ASN A 146 5.49 19.53 26.19
CA ASN A 146 6.74 18.78 26.09
C ASN A 146 6.82 17.97 24.79
N ILE A 147 5.77 17.24 24.41
CA ILE A 147 5.72 16.49 23.14
C ILE A 147 5.84 17.44 21.94
N ASN A 148 5.15 18.59 21.99
CA ASN A 148 5.25 19.58 20.93
C ASN A 148 6.63 20.24 20.86
N ASN A 149 7.30 20.42 21.99
CA ASN A 149 8.67 20.91 22.05
C ASN A 149 9.64 19.86 21.47
N LEU A 150 9.51 18.60 21.90
CA LEU A 150 10.31 17.48 21.37
C LEU A 150 10.15 17.33 19.85
N LYS A 151 8.93 17.47 19.33
CA LYS A 151 8.65 17.44 17.89
C LYS A 151 9.31 18.60 17.12
N LYS A 152 9.52 19.74 17.78
CA LYS A 152 10.12 20.95 17.18
C LYS A 152 11.63 21.01 17.34
N ASP A 153 12.20 20.15 18.20
CA ASP A 153 13.63 20.10 18.42
C ASP A 153 14.34 19.52 17.20
N ALA A 154 15.11 20.38 16.51
CA ALA A 154 15.86 20.01 15.32
C ALA A 154 17.20 19.34 15.64
N SER A 155 17.64 19.34 16.90
CA SER A 155 18.90 18.70 17.33
C SER A 155 18.79 17.18 17.44
N ILE A 156 17.57 16.64 17.46
CA ILE A 156 17.31 15.21 17.58
C ILE A 156 16.61 14.63 16.36
N ILE A 157 16.84 13.35 16.13
CA ILE A 157 16.13 12.53 15.16
C ILE A 157 15.46 11.37 15.90
N ILE A 158 14.19 11.18 15.62
CA ILE A 158 13.38 10.08 16.18
C ILE A 158 13.05 9.11 15.04
N LYS A 159 13.50 7.86 15.15
CA LYS A 159 13.29 6.80 14.14
C LYS A 159 12.93 5.47 14.80
N PRO A 160 12.12 4.62 14.15
CA PRO A 160 11.95 3.25 14.60
C PRO A 160 13.26 2.46 14.41
N ALA A 161 13.53 1.53 15.31
CA ALA A 161 14.64 0.59 15.19
C ALA A 161 14.43 -0.37 14.01
N ASP A 162 15.52 -0.79 13.39
CA ASP A 162 15.51 -1.76 12.28
C ASP A 162 14.86 -3.10 12.67
N LYS A 163 15.03 -3.51 13.93
CA LYS A 163 14.48 -4.74 14.51
C LYS A 163 14.01 -4.48 15.95
N GLY A 164 13.01 -5.22 16.38
CA GLY A 164 12.53 -5.21 17.77
C GLY A 164 11.54 -4.10 18.11
N GLY A 165 11.08 -3.29 17.14
CA GLY A 165 9.99 -2.33 17.33
C GLY A 165 10.27 -1.16 18.28
N ALA A 166 11.51 -1.01 18.76
CA ALA A 166 11.91 0.07 19.64
C ALA A 166 11.89 1.44 18.93
N LEU A 167 11.66 2.51 19.69
CA LEU A 167 11.84 3.88 19.23
C LEU A 167 13.24 4.35 19.62
N VAL A 168 13.98 4.95 18.69
CA VAL A 168 15.34 5.44 18.92
C VAL A 168 15.36 6.96 18.75
N ILE A 169 15.87 7.63 19.77
CA ILE A 169 16.14 9.07 19.75
C ILE A 169 17.67 9.21 19.67
N MET A 170 18.15 9.96 18.70
CA MET A 170 19.58 10.16 18.47
C MET A 170 19.87 11.59 18.04
N ASP A 171 21.13 12.00 18.17
CA ASP A 171 21.59 13.29 17.70
C ASP A 171 21.44 13.41 16.16
N HIS A 172 20.94 14.56 15.71
CA HIS A 172 20.70 14.82 14.29
C HIS A 172 22.01 14.81 13.49
N THR A 173 23.10 15.37 14.03
CA THR A 173 24.39 15.43 13.33
C THR A 173 25.00 14.03 13.17
N TYR A 174 24.88 13.17 14.18
CA TYR A 174 25.27 11.76 14.08
C TYR A 174 24.49 11.05 12.97
N TYR A 175 23.16 11.24 12.93
CA TYR A 175 22.30 10.64 11.93
C TYR A 175 22.64 11.10 10.50
N THR A 176 22.86 12.39 10.29
CA THR A 176 23.22 12.95 8.98
C THR A 176 24.61 12.46 8.55
N LYS A 177 25.59 12.43 9.45
CA LYS A 177 26.94 11.96 9.15
C LYS A 177 26.96 10.49 8.73
N GLU A 178 26.19 9.64 9.39
CA GLU A 178 26.03 8.23 9.01
C GLU A 178 25.47 8.11 7.58
N ILE A 179 24.45 8.91 7.23
CA ILE A 179 23.87 8.96 5.88
C ILE A 179 24.93 9.38 4.84
N GLU A 180 25.64 10.48 5.09
CA GLU A 180 26.68 10.98 4.20
C GLU A 180 27.79 9.96 3.99
N THR A 181 28.24 9.31 5.08
CA THR A 181 29.27 8.26 5.03
C THR A 181 28.84 7.10 4.13
N GLN A 182 27.58 6.67 4.21
CA GLN A 182 27.05 5.61 3.33
C GLN A 182 26.96 6.06 1.87
N LEU A 183 26.56 7.30 1.60
CA LEU A 183 26.41 7.84 0.24
C LEU A 183 27.74 8.21 -0.42
N MET A 184 28.81 8.43 0.35
CA MET A 184 30.16 8.68 -0.15
C MET A 184 30.88 7.42 -0.68
N ASP A 185 30.25 6.24 -0.58
CA ASP A 185 30.79 5.01 -1.14
C ASP A 185 30.70 5.01 -2.67
N ASN A 186 31.79 5.46 -3.30
CA ASN A 186 31.94 5.52 -4.76
C ASN A 186 32.05 4.14 -5.44
N THR A 187 32.09 3.04 -4.67
CA THR A 187 32.04 1.70 -5.26
C THR A 187 30.62 1.29 -5.62
N ASN A 188 29.63 1.74 -4.83
CA ASN A 188 28.22 1.38 -4.99
C ASN A 188 27.36 2.55 -5.50
N TYR A 189 27.76 3.80 -5.24
CA TYR A 189 27.01 4.99 -5.60
C TYR A 189 27.77 5.87 -6.58
N LEU A 190 27.03 6.49 -7.50
CA LEU A 190 27.54 7.49 -8.42
C LEU A 190 26.85 8.83 -8.12
N LEU A 191 27.64 9.85 -7.83
CA LEU A 191 27.13 11.20 -7.66
C LEU A 191 26.61 11.73 -9.01
N ILE A 192 25.36 12.16 -9.00
CA ILE A 192 24.68 12.79 -10.14
C ILE A 192 24.66 14.31 -9.96
N SER A 193 24.84 15.05 -11.05
CA SER A 193 24.91 16.52 -11.02
C SER A 193 23.55 17.21 -10.90
N GLN A 194 22.47 16.53 -11.29
CA GLN A 194 21.12 17.08 -11.31
C GLN A 194 20.08 15.97 -11.15
N ASP A 195 18.88 16.35 -10.69
CA ASP A 195 17.75 15.45 -10.56
C ASP A 195 17.34 14.86 -11.94
N PRO A 196 17.46 13.52 -12.14
CA PRO A 196 17.16 12.89 -13.42
C PRO A 196 15.65 12.63 -13.61
N THR A 197 14.81 12.91 -12.61
CA THR A 197 13.39 12.52 -12.56
C THR A 197 12.64 12.88 -13.84
N HIS A 198 12.80 14.12 -14.33
CA HIS A 198 12.10 14.57 -15.53
C HIS A 198 12.56 13.82 -16.81
N ASN A 199 13.86 13.60 -16.95
CA ASN A 199 14.42 12.88 -18.10
C ASN A 199 14.00 11.40 -18.08
N LEU A 200 14.07 10.76 -16.90
CA LEU A 200 13.63 9.39 -16.72
C LEU A 200 12.13 9.24 -16.98
N LYS A 201 11.30 10.18 -16.51
CA LYS A 201 9.85 10.17 -16.81
C LYS A 201 9.58 10.24 -18.30
N ARG A 202 10.26 11.13 -19.03
CA ARG A 202 10.13 11.24 -20.48
C ARG A 202 10.51 9.93 -21.20
N THR A 203 11.59 9.29 -20.76
CA THR A 203 12.02 7.99 -21.32
C THR A 203 10.99 6.90 -21.02
N LEU A 204 10.50 6.84 -19.78
CA LEU A 204 9.48 5.90 -19.36
C LEU A 204 8.17 6.09 -20.13
N ASP A 205 7.75 7.32 -20.38
CA ASP A 205 6.53 7.61 -21.15
C ASP A 205 6.64 7.13 -22.59
N LYS A 206 7.80 7.32 -23.23
CA LYS A 206 8.07 6.76 -24.56
C LYS A 206 8.02 5.24 -24.56
N LEU A 207 8.62 4.61 -23.55
CA LEU A 207 8.60 3.15 -23.39
C LEU A 207 7.17 2.64 -23.22
N ASN A 208 6.38 3.28 -22.36
CA ASN A 208 4.98 2.91 -22.11
C ASN A 208 4.11 3.09 -23.35
N GLN A 209 4.30 4.17 -24.12
CA GLN A 209 3.60 4.39 -25.39
C GLN A 209 3.96 3.32 -26.43
N TRP A 210 5.25 2.98 -26.53
CA TRP A 210 5.70 1.90 -27.40
C TRP A 210 5.08 0.56 -26.99
N ALA A 211 5.10 0.23 -25.70
CA ALA A 211 4.53 -1.02 -25.18
C ALA A 211 3.01 -1.11 -25.45
N LEU A 212 2.29 0.00 -25.29
CA LEU A 212 0.87 0.11 -25.64
C LEU A 212 0.65 -0.11 -27.15
N SER A 213 1.45 0.51 -28.01
CA SER A 213 1.35 0.34 -29.47
C SER A 213 1.60 -1.10 -29.95
N LYS A 214 2.33 -1.87 -29.14
CA LYS A 214 2.62 -3.29 -29.39
C LYS A 214 1.63 -4.23 -28.71
N ASN A 215 0.61 -3.72 -28.03
CA ASN A 215 -0.33 -4.50 -27.21
C ASN A 215 0.38 -5.39 -26.17
N ILE A 216 1.55 -4.98 -25.67
CA ILE A 216 2.26 -5.67 -24.58
C ILE A 216 1.57 -5.39 -23.24
N ILE A 217 1.06 -4.16 -23.09
CA ILE A 217 0.30 -3.69 -21.93
C ILE A 217 -1.09 -3.24 -22.38
N SER A 218 -2.06 -3.36 -21.49
CA SER A 218 -3.42 -2.84 -21.69
C SER A 218 -3.49 -1.32 -21.53
N ASP A 219 -4.56 -0.69 -22.03
CA ASP A 219 -4.86 0.72 -21.79
C ASP A 219 -5.04 1.02 -20.28
N GLY A 220 -5.58 0.07 -19.51
CA GLY A 220 -5.70 0.16 -18.07
C GLY A 220 -4.34 0.27 -17.37
N GLU A 221 -3.38 -0.55 -17.78
CA GLU A 221 -2.02 -0.56 -17.24
C GLU A 221 -1.21 0.65 -17.69
N TYR A 222 -1.38 1.08 -18.94
CA TYR A 222 -0.79 2.32 -19.43
C TYR A 222 -1.25 3.52 -18.58
N LYS A 223 -2.56 3.62 -18.31
CA LYS A 223 -3.10 4.65 -17.42
C LYS A 223 -2.63 4.50 -15.98
N TYR A 224 -2.45 3.27 -15.50
CA TYR A 224 -1.94 2.97 -14.17
C TYR A 224 -0.49 3.44 -13.98
N MET A 225 0.37 3.16 -14.95
CA MET A 225 1.78 3.57 -14.93
C MET A 225 1.98 5.07 -15.10
N ASN A 226 0.99 5.78 -15.64
CA ASN A 226 1.10 7.21 -15.87
C ASN A 226 0.96 8.02 -14.57
N LEU A 227 2.09 8.20 -13.87
CA LEU A 227 2.18 9.04 -12.69
C LEU A 227 2.39 10.51 -13.09
N LYS A 228 1.38 11.37 -12.88
CA LYS A 228 1.41 12.78 -13.30
C LYS A 228 2.46 13.62 -12.56
N TYR A 229 2.62 13.40 -11.25
CA TYR A 229 3.50 14.17 -10.38
C TYR A 229 4.38 13.24 -9.55
N PRO A 230 5.46 12.70 -10.14
CA PRO A 230 6.37 11.83 -9.42
C PRO A 230 7.13 12.61 -8.34
N ARG A 231 7.42 11.92 -7.23
CA ARG A 231 8.30 12.40 -6.16
C ARG A 231 9.69 11.81 -6.31
N ILE A 232 10.69 12.60 -5.92
CA ILE A 232 12.07 12.11 -5.79
C ILE A 232 12.08 11.05 -4.66
N PRO A 233 12.66 9.86 -4.89
CA PRO A 233 12.82 8.87 -3.83
C PRO A 233 13.59 9.44 -2.63
N VAL A 234 13.09 9.15 -1.43
CA VAL A 234 13.69 9.67 -0.19
C VAL A 234 14.62 8.63 0.41
N PHE A 235 15.90 8.98 0.57
CA PHE A 235 16.86 8.18 1.32
C PHE A 235 16.76 8.47 2.81
N TYR A 236 16.76 7.42 3.63
CA TYR A 236 16.89 7.53 5.08
C TYR A 236 17.45 6.23 5.64
N THR A 237 17.95 6.28 6.88
CA THR A 237 18.44 5.09 7.57
C THR A 237 17.57 4.71 8.76
N LEU A 238 17.52 3.40 9.07
CA LEU A 238 16.95 2.87 10.32
C LEU A 238 18.07 2.33 11.24
N PRO A 239 18.14 2.72 12.52
CA PRO A 239 19.21 2.30 13.42
C PRO A 239 19.14 0.80 13.75
N LYS A 240 20.24 0.08 13.51
CA LYS A 240 20.41 -1.34 13.85
C LYS A 240 20.93 -1.51 15.28
N ILE A 241 20.12 -1.15 16.27
CA ILE A 241 20.48 -1.22 17.72
C ILE A 241 20.91 -2.63 18.19
N HIS A 242 20.48 -3.68 17.48
CA HIS A 242 20.89 -5.07 17.72
C HIS A 242 22.33 -5.39 17.29
N LYS A 243 22.99 -4.49 16.55
CA LYS A 243 24.40 -4.61 16.15
C LYS A 243 25.31 -3.84 17.09
N ASN A 244 24.92 -2.61 17.43
CA ASN A 244 25.59 -1.79 18.43
C ASN A 244 24.54 -0.89 19.09
N PRO A 245 24.33 -0.98 20.40
CA PRO A 245 23.31 -0.19 21.10
C PRO A 245 23.72 1.28 21.31
N LEU A 246 25.02 1.58 21.38
CA LEU A 246 25.53 2.94 21.61
C LEU A 246 25.68 3.73 20.32
N PHE A 247 26.22 3.08 19.28
CA PHE A 247 26.45 3.67 17.95
C PHE A 247 25.85 2.75 16.89
N PRO A 248 24.50 2.72 16.78
CA PRO A 248 23.84 1.81 15.87
C PRO A 248 24.14 2.19 14.41
N PRO A 249 24.64 1.26 13.59
CA PRO A 249 24.80 1.50 12.17
C PRO A 249 23.42 1.63 11.50
N GLY A 250 23.32 2.47 10.48
CA GLY A 250 22.07 2.66 9.73
C GLY A 250 21.81 1.54 8.73
N ARG A 251 20.56 1.04 8.63
CA ARG A 251 20.08 0.32 7.44
C ARG A 251 19.69 1.36 6.39
N PRO A 252 20.37 1.47 5.24
CA PRO A 252 19.94 2.36 4.16
C PRO A 252 18.59 1.91 3.61
N ILE A 253 17.67 2.85 3.43
CA ILE A 253 16.36 2.65 2.81
C ILE A 253 16.14 3.78 1.80
N VAL A 254 15.72 3.41 0.59
CA VAL A 254 15.23 4.35 -0.42
C VAL A 254 13.71 4.14 -0.55
N SER A 255 12.93 5.13 -0.13
CA SER A 255 11.48 5.09 -0.31
C SER A 255 11.11 5.38 -1.76
N GLY A 256 10.69 4.34 -2.48
CA GLY A 256 10.17 4.44 -3.84
C GLY A 256 8.69 4.88 -3.93
N THR A 257 8.03 5.14 -2.80
CA THR A 257 6.60 5.47 -2.77
C THR A 257 6.32 6.81 -3.45
N GLY A 258 5.44 6.79 -4.46
CA GLY A 258 5.13 7.94 -5.29
C GLY A 258 6.26 8.34 -6.25
N SER A 259 7.28 7.50 -6.43
CA SER A 259 8.34 7.73 -7.41
C SER A 259 7.95 7.26 -8.81
N ILE A 260 8.73 7.69 -9.81
CA ILE A 260 8.53 7.32 -11.23
C ILE A 260 8.47 5.80 -11.47
N PHE A 261 9.14 4.99 -10.64
CA PHE A 261 9.25 3.55 -10.83
C PHE A 261 8.26 2.74 -10.00
N GLN A 262 7.42 3.37 -9.16
CA GLN A 262 6.49 2.65 -8.31
C GLN A 262 5.59 1.69 -9.12
N HIS A 263 4.74 2.25 -9.99
CA HIS A 263 3.77 1.47 -10.76
C HIS A 263 4.40 0.53 -11.80
N PRO A 264 5.46 0.93 -12.53
CA PRO A 264 6.19 -0.01 -13.38
C PRO A 264 6.75 -1.21 -12.60
N THR A 265 7.30 -0.99 -11.41
CA THR A 265 7.84 -2.08 -10.58
C THR A 265 6.72 -2.98 -10.06
N GLU A 266 5.56 -2.43 -9.69
CA GLU A 266 4.38 -3.22 -9.28
C GLU A 266 3.88 -4.13 -10.42
N ILE A 267 3.88 -3.66 -11.67
CA ILE A 267 3.54 -4.49 -12.84
C ILE A 267 4.59 -5.58 -13.06
N LEU A 268 5.88 -5.21 -12.99
CA LEU A 268 6.98 -6.16 -13.15
C LEU A 268 6.91 -7.26 -12.08
N ASP A 269 6.65 -6.91 -10.83
CA ASP A 269 6.49 -7.87 -9.73
C ASP A 269 5.32 -8.83 -9.99
N LYS A 270 4.16 -8.31 -10.42
CA LYS A 270 3.00 -9.12 -10.82
C LYS A 270 3.28 -10.07 -11.98
N PHE A 271 4.19 -9.69 -12.86
CA PHE A 271 4.65 -10.57 -13.93
C PHE A 271 5.61 -11.63 -13.40
N LEU A 272 6.65 -11.22 -12.66
CA LEU A 272 7.71 -12.11 -12.17
C LEU A 272 7.22 -13.14 -11.16
N ILE A 273 6.25 -12.80 -10.31
CA ILE A 273 5.71 -13.71 -9.28
C ILE A 273 5.14 -15.01 -9.88
N LYS A 274 4.68 -14.98 -11.13
CA LYS A 274 4.18 -16.17 -11.85
C LYS A 274 5.28 -17.19 -12.15
N TYR A 275 6.54 -16.74 -12.23
CA TYR A 275 7.70 -17.57 -12.55
C TYR A 275 8.49 -18.01 -11.30
N VAL A 276 8.22 -17.40 -10.14
CA VAL A 276 8.88 -17.77 -8.88
C VAL A 276 8.69 -19.25 -8.53
N PRO A 277 7.49 -19.86 -8.68
CA PRO A 277 7.30 -21.30 -8.42
C PRO A 277 8.09 -22.24 -9.34
N LEU A 278 8.55 -21.77 -10.49
CA LEU A 278 9.30 -22.59 -11.45
C LEU A 278 10.78 -22.73 -11.05
N GLN A 279 11.25 -21.98 -10.06
CA GLN A 279 12.62 -22.04 -9.59
C GLN A 279 12.85 -23.33 -8.80
N ARG A 280 13.99 -23.98 -9.02
CA ARG A 280 14.38 -25.21 -8.29
C ARG A 280 14.47 -24.99 -6.77
N SER A 281 14.81 -23.78 -6.36
CA SER A 281 14.90 -23.38 -4.96
C SER A 281 13.59 -22.79 -4.41
N TYR A 282 12.48 -22.92 -5.13
CA TYR A 282 11.21 -22.40 -4.68
C TYR A 282 10.73 -23.14 -3.45
N LEU A 283 10.39 -22.36 -2.43
CA LEU A 283 9.77 -22.84 -1.21
C LEU A 283 8.54 -21.98 -0.96
N LYS A 284 7.36 -22.61 -0.91
CA LYS A 284 6.08 -21.91 -0.81
C LYS A 284 5.93 -21.19 0.53
N ASP A 285 6.14 -21.90 1.63
CA ASP A 285 5.99 -21.39 2.99
C ASP A 285 6.76 -22.24 4.01
N THR A 286 6.73 -21.80 5.28
CA THR A 286 7.38 -22.49 6.40
C THR A 286 6.84 -23.92 6.59
N THR A 287 5.55 -24.15 6.32
CA THR A 287 4.94 -25.48 6.47
C THR A 287 5.53 -26.45 5.46
N THR A 288 5.62 -26.03 4.20
CA THR A 288 6.22 -26.80 3.10
C THR A 288 7.67 -27.15 3.43
N PHE A 289 8.40 -26.22 4.05
CA PHE A 289 9.78 -26.45 4.46
C PHE A 289 9.90 -27.51 5.55
N LEU A 290 9.06 -27.43 6.58
CA LEU A 290 9.07 -28.40 7.67
C LEU A 290 8.71 -29.81 7.18
N THR A 291 7.78 -29.92 6.23
CA THR A 291 7.47 -31.20 5.59
C THR A 291 8.67 -31.75 4.83
N LEU A 292 9.34 -30.93 4.01
CA LEU A 292 10.55 -31.35 3.29
C LEU A 292 11.68 -31.78 4.24
N LEU A 293 11.84 -31.10 5.38
CA LEU A 293 12.83 -31.47 6.40
C LEU A 293 12.50 -32.78 7.12
N ALA A 294 11.22 -33.07 7.34
CA ALA A 294 10.81 -34.32 8.00
C ALA A 294 11.21 -35.57 7.19
N ASP A 295 11.27 -35.44 5.86
CA ASP A 295 11.64 -36.52 4.95
C ASP A 295 13.16 -36.67 4.78
N ILE A 296 13.97 -35.71 5.25
CA ILE A 296 15.43 -35.77 5.16
C ILE A 296 15.98 -36.58 6.33
N GLN A 297 16.43 -37.81 6.04
CA GLN A 297 17.27 -38.56 6.98
C GLN A 297 18.67 -37.96 6.99
N ILE A 298 19.06 -37.37 8.12
CA ILE A 298 20.42 -36.86 8.31
C ILE A 298 21.32 -38.08 8.56
N PRO A 299 22.33 -38.33 7.70
CA PRO A 299 23.27 -39.42 7.95
C PRO A 299 24.06 -39.15 9.25
N PRO A 300 24.49 -40.21 9.94
CA PRO A 300 25.16 -40.12 11.24
C PRO A 300 26.49 -39.37 11.21
#